data_AF-A0A0F9MIM2-F1
#
_entry.id   AF-A0A0F9MIM2-F1
#
_cell.length_a   1.000
_cell.length_b   1.000
_cell.length_c   1.000
_cell.angle_alpha   90.00
_cell.angle_beta   90.00
_cell.angle_gamma   90.00
#
_symmetry.space_group_name_H-M   'P 1'
#
loop_
_entity.id
_entity.type
_entity.pdbx_description
1 polymer ?
#
loop_
_entity_poly.entity_id
_entity_poly.type
_entity_poly.pdbx_seq_one_letter_code
_entity_poly.pdbx_strand_id
1 'polypeptide(L)'
;MVKPKKMNMMKETRDEAARRKLREKREVAYGMQMALANKKNDYIRNIINGRYFLARCNMIAEQIQKKEIKEDIDGCLKTEEYMRAEYALQKMQAIMSMRNAHFAKQTLLKEFELTEKDILTLEKDYYDGKIIREAYNENYKKGNKAEFVNSSRD
;
A
#
# COMPACT_ATOMS: atom_id res chain seq x y z
N MET A 1 -16.98 -33.41 -51.19
CA MET A 1 -15.82 -32.61 -50.75
C MET A 1 -16.31 -31.41 -49.94
N VAL A 2 -16.23 -31.45 -48.60
CA VAL A 2 -16.78 -30.40 -47.73
C VAL A 2 -15.67 -29.46 -47.23
N LYS A 3 -15.64 -28.28 -47.85
CA LYS A 3 -15.24 -26.93 -47.36
C LYS A 3 -14.17 -26.82 -46.25
N PRO A 4 -12.88 -26.60 -46.59
CA PRO A 4 -11.80 -26.28 -45.63
C PRO A 4 -11.95 -24.92 -44.92
N LYS A 5 -12.80 -24.01 -45.42
CA LYS A 5 -12.97 -22.64 -44.89
C LYS A 5 -13.60 -22.57 -43.47
N LYS A 6 -14.53 -23.48 -43.14
CA LYS A 6 -15.18 -23.50 -41.80
C LYS A 6 -14.25 -23.97 -40.68
N MET A 7 -13.27 -24.80 -41.01
CA MET A 7 -12.35 -25.38 -40.04
C MET A 7 -11.25 -24.40 -39.60
N ASN A 8 -10.83 -23.49 -40.49
CA ASN A 8 -9.88 -22.42 -40.16
C ASN A 8 -10.53 -21.33 -39.28
N MET A 9 -11.77 -20.89 -39.56
CA MET A 9 -12.44 -19.91 -38.71
C MET A 9 -12.73 -20.43 -37.28
N MET A 10 -13.00 -21.73 -37.11
CA MET A 10 -13.14 -22.33 -35.77
C MET A 10 -11.82 -22.43 -35.01
N LYS A 11 -10.67 -22.54 -35.71
CA LYS A 11 -9.35 -22.53 -35.06
C LYS A 11 -8.96 -21.11 -34.65
N GLU A 12 -9.15 -20.13 -35.53
CA GLU A 12 -8.87 -18.72 -35.24
C GLU A 12 -9.69 -18.19 -34.06
N THR A 13 -10.98 -18.51 -33.98
CA THR A 13 -11.84 -18.14 -32.84
C THR A 13 -11.47 -18.84 -31.53
N ARG A 14 -10.96 -20.08 -31.58
CA ARG A 14 -10.43 -20.79 -30.40
C ARG A 14 -9.10 -20.20 -29.93
N ASP A 15 -8.23 -19.85 -30.87
CA ASP A 15 -6.93 -19.24 -30.59
C ASP A 15 -7.09 -17.82 -30.04
N GLU A 16 -8.06 -17.05 -30.53
CA GLU A 16 -8.43 -15.74 -30.02
C GLU A 16 -9.03 -15.83 -28.60
N ALA A 17 -9.94 -16.79 -28.36
CA ALA A 17 -10.47 -17.05 -27.03
C ALA A 17 -9.38 -17.49 -26.03
N ALA A 18 -8.39 -18.27 -26.47
CA ALA A 18 -7.25 -18.66 -25.66
C ALA A 18 -6.33 -17.46 -25.33
N ARG A 19 -6.06 -16.59 -26.30
CA ARG A 19 -5.29 -15.34 -26.10
C ARG A 19 -6.01 -14.39 -25.13
N ARG A 20 -7.33 -14.24 -25.26
CA ARG A 20 -8.15 -13.44 -24.34
C ARG A 20 -8.11 -13.98 -22.92
N LYS A 21 -8.30 -15.28 -22.71
CA LYS A 21 -8.16 -15.92 -21.40
C LYS A 21 -6.76 -15.76 -20.80
N LEU A 22 -5.71 -15.83 -21.63
CA LEU A 22 -4.34 -15.59 -21.18
C LEU A 22 -4.13 -14.14 -20.72
N ARG A 23 -4.69 -13.17 -21.46
CA ARG A 23 -4.66 -11.75 -21.10
C ARG A 23 -5.39 -11.49 -19.78
N GLU A 24 -6.61 -12.00 -19.64
CA GLU A 24 -7.40 -11.87 -18.40
C GLU A 24 -6.64 -12.46 -17.20
N LYS A 25 -6.02 -13.64 -17.34
CA LYS A 25 -5.18 -14.23 -16.28
C LYS A 25 -3.99 -13.36 -15.91
N ARG A 26 -3.32 -12.73 -16.90
CA ARG A 26 -2.19 -11.81 -16.64
C ARG A 26 -2.65 -10.54 -15.91
N GLU A 27 -3.80 -9.98 -16.30
CA GLU A 27 -4.38 -8.81 -15.65
C GLU A 27 -4.77 -9.12 -14.20
N VAL A 28 -5.36 -10.29 -13.93
CA VAL A 28 -5.68 -10.74 -12.56
C VAL A 28 -4.41 -10.93 -11.72
N ALA A 29 -3.39 -11.60 -12.27
CA ALA A 29 -2.12 -11.80 -11.57
C ALA A 29 -1.43 -10.46 -11.22
N TYR A 30 -1.45 -9.51 -12.16
CA TYR A 30 -0.92 -8.16 -11.94
C TYR A 30 -1.72 -7.41 -10.86
N GLY A 31 -3.05 -7.46 -10.91
CA GLY A 31 -3.93 -6.87 -9.91
C GLY A 31 -3.64 -7.42 -8.50
N MET A 32 -3.45 -8.73 -8.39
CA MET A 32 -3.10 -9.38 -7.12
C MET A 32 -1.71 -8.96 -6.61
N GLN A 33 -0.72 -8.82 -7.51
CA GLN A 33 0.60 -8.31 -7.15
C GLN A 33 0.55 -6.86 -6.63
N MET A 34 -0.25 -6.00 -7.27
CA MET A 34 -0.43 -4.61 -6.84
C MET A 34 -1.17 -4.53 -5.51
N ALA A 35 -2.19 -5.36 -5.30
CA ALA A 35 -2.88 -5.43 -4.02
C ALA A 35 -1.93 -5.84 -2.89
N LEU A 36 -1.08 -6.86 -3.13
CA LEU A 36 -0.06 -7.29 -2.18
C LEU A 36 0.94 -6.18 -1.85
N ALA A 37 1.48 -5.50 -2.87
CA ALA A 37 2.43 -4.40 -2.68
C ALA A 37 1.80 -3.26 -1.87
N ASN A 38 0.57 -2.86 -2.21
CA ASN A 38 -0.17 -1.83 -1.48
C ASN A 38 -0.42 -2.23 -0.02
N LYS A 39 -0.74 -3.50 0.26
CA LYS A 39 -0.94 -3.95 1.64
C LYS A 39 0.34 -4.01 2.45
N LYS A 40 1.48 -4.39 1.84
CA LYS A 40 2.81 -4.28 2.48
C LYS A 40 3.13 -2.82 2.82
N ASN A 41 2.85 -1.90 1.90
CA ASN A 41 3.04 -0.46 2.11
C ASN A 41 2.13 0.09 3.20
N ASP A 42 0.84 -0.29 3.20
CA ASP A 42 -0.11 0.09 4.24
C ASP A 42 0.36 -0.38 5.62
N TYR A 43 0.83 -1.61 5.73
CA TYR A 43 1.35 -2.15 6.98
C TYR A 43 2.51 -1.29 7.52
N ILE A 44 3.54 -1.09 6.69
CA ILE A 44 4.72 -0.34 7.09
C ILE A 44 4.38 1.13 7.39
N ARG A 45 3.63 1.81 6.50
CA ARG A 45 3.19 3.19 6.71
C ARG A 45 2.46 3.37 8.04
N ASN A 46 1.57 2.45 8.39
CA ASN A 46 0.83 2.53 9.64
C ASN A 46 1.72 2.28 10.87
N ILE A 47 2.72 1.39 10.78
CA ILE A 47 3.74 1.24 11.83
C ILE A 47 4.53 2.53 12.03
N ILE A 48 4.99 3.15 10.94
CA ILE A 48 5.79 4.38 10.98
C ILE A 48 5.00 5.49 11.66
N ASN A 49 3.78 5.73 11.17
CA ASN A 49 2.91 6.76 11.72
C ASN A 49 2.60 6.50 13.19
N GLY A 50 2.28 5.24 13.55
CA GLY A 50 2.03 4.86 14.95
C GLY A 50 3.22 5.17 15.85
N ARG A 51 4.44 4.80 15.43
CA ARG A 51 5.67 5.06 16.19
C ARG A 51 5.98 6.55 16.30
N TYR A 52 5.81 7.29 15.21
CA TYR A 52 5.97 8.75 15.19
C TYR A 52 5.04 9.42 16.21
N PHE A 53 3.75 9.09 16.19
CA PHE A 53 2.78 9.65 17.12
C PHE A 53 3.05 9.26 18.58
N LEU A 54 3.50 8.02 18.84
CA LEU A 54 3.92 7.60 20.18
C LEU A 54 5.14 8.38 20.67
N ALA A 55 6.16 8.57 19.82
CA ALA A 55 7.33 9.37 20.17
C ALA A 55 6.94 10.83 20.47
N ARG A 56 6.03 11.40 19.67
CA ARG A 56 5.47 12.74 19.89
C ARG A 56 4.73 12.84 21.22
N CYS A 57 3.90 11.85 21.55
CA CYS A 57 3.24 11.76 22.85
C CYS A 57 4.24 11.76 24.01
N ASN A 58 5.29 10.95 23.93
CA ASN A 58 6.32 10.87 24.96
C ASN A 58 7.04 12.20 25.15
N MET A 59 7.40 12.86 24.06
CA MET A 59 8.07 14.15 24.09
C MET A 59 7.18 15.24 24.71
N ILE A 60 5.89 15.29 24.35
CA ILE A 60 4.93 16.22 24.96
C ILE A 60 4.78 15.93 26.46
N ALA A 61 4.62 14.67 26.84
CA ALA A 61 4.49 14.28 28.23
C ALA A 61 5.72 14.69 29.06
N GLU A 62 6.93 14.52 28.51
CA GLU A 62 8.18 14.93 29.16
C GLU A 62 8.25 16.45 29.36
N GLN A 63 7.90 17.25 28.34
CA GLN A 63 7.88 18.72 28.46
C GLN A 63 6.88 19.20 29.52
N ILE A 64 5.67 18.60 29.55
CA ILE A 64 4.66 18.91 30.57
C ILE A 64 5.18 18.53 31.97
N GLN A 65 5.73 17.33 32.14
CA GLN A 65 6.24 16.86 33.44
C GLN A 65 7.38 17.73 33.98
N LYS A 66 8.30 18.16 33.10
CA LYS A 66 9.42 19.03 33.44
C LYS A 66 9.03 20.49 33.58
N LYS A 67 7.81 20.88 33.21
CA LYS A 67 7.35 22.27 33.09
C LYS A 67 8.26 23.12 32.19
N GLU A 68 8.88 22.48 31.20
CA GLU A 68 9.81 23.11 30.24
C GLU A 68 9.22 22.96 28.84
N ILE A 69 8.20 23.76 28.52
CA ILE A 69 7.63 23.80 27.17
C ILE A 69 8.56 24.63 26.29
N LYS A 70 9.06 24.04 25.21
CA LYS A 70 10.02 24.65 24.27
C LYS A 70 9.45 24.81 22.87
N GLU A 71 8.16 24.56 22.72
CA GLU A 71 7.48 24.57 21.43
C GLU A 71 6.62 25.81 21.26
N ASP A 72 6.67 26.34 20.05
CA ASP A 72 6.08 27.61 19.65
C ASP A 72 5.05 27.45 18.53
N ILE A 73 4.03 28.30 18.56
CA ILE A 73 3.01 28.48 17.52
C ILE A 73 2.90 29.98 17.26
N ASP A 74 3.09 30.39 16.01
CA ASP A 74 2.93 31.78 15.56
C ASP A 74 3.71 32.80 16.43
N GLY A 75 4.91 32.41 16.89
CA GLY A 75 5.78 33.24 17.71
C GLY A 75 5.46 33.24 19.22
N CYS A 76 4.47 32.47 19.65
CA CYS A 76 4.11 32.31 21.06
C CYS A 76 4.46 30.90 21.55
N LEU A 77 5.02 30.78 22.75
CA LEU A 77 5.18 29.48 23.41
C LEU A 77 3.80 28.85 23.63
N LYS A 78 3.69 27.55 23.30
CA LYS A 78 2.49 26.77 23.58
C LYS A 78 2.21 26.76 25.08
N THR A 79 0.94 26.88 25.45
CA THR A 79 0.52 26.70 26.85
C THR A 79 0.48 25.22 27.20
N GLU A 80 0.47 24.91 28.50
CA GLU A 80 0.34 23.54 28.99
C GLU A 80 -0.99 22.91 28.54
N GLU A 81 -2.08 23.68 28.52
CA GLU A 81 -3.40 23.22 28.08
C GLU A 81 -3.38 22.83 26.60
N TYR A 82 -2.71 23.63 25.77
CA TYR A 82 -2.53 23.32 24.35
C TYR A 82 -1.73 22.02 24.19
N MET A 83 -0.62 21.88 24.92
CA MET A 83 0.21 20.68 24.89
C MET A 83 -0.58 19.44 25.35
N ARG A 84 -1.42 19.55 26.38
CA ARG A 84 -2.30 18.46 26.84
C ARG A 84 -3.35 18.07 25.80
N ALA A 85 -3.92 19.04 25.10
CA ALA A 85 -4.85 18.78 23.99
C ALA A 85 -4.13 18.08 22.82
N GLU A 86 -2.94 18.55 22.45
CA GLU A 86 -2.12 17.92 21.43
C GLU A 86 -1.77 16.48 21.82
N TYR A 87 -1.32 16.25 23.06
CA TYR A 87 -1.05 14.90 23.57
C TYR A 87 -2.22 13.94 23.38
N ALA A 88 -3.44 14.38 23.71
CA ALA A 88 -4.64 13.56 23.53
C ALA A 88 -4.90 13.20 22.06
N LEU A 89 -4.73 14.17 21.16
CA LEU A 89 -4.87 13.97 19.71
C LEU A 89 -3.81 12.98 19.18
N GLN A 90 -2.55 13.19 19.54
CA GLN A 90 -1.43 12.34 19.12
C GLN A 90 -1.62 10.91 19.64
N LYS A 91 -2.12 10.75 20.87
CA LYS A 91 -2.43 9.44 21.45
C LYS A 91 -3.52 8.72 20.65
N MET A 92 -4.56 9.42 20.23
CA MET A 92 -5.62 8.86 19.38
C MET A 92 -5.06 8.43 18.02
N GLN A 93 -4.23 9.28 17.38
CA GLN A 93 -3.61 8.99 16.10
C GLN A 93 -2.66 7.78 16.16
N ALA A 94 -1.90 7.65 17.25
CA ALA A 94 -1.05 6.50 17.53
C ALA A 94 -1.87 5.20 17.60
N ILE A 95 -2.95 5.19 18.38
CA ILE A 95 -3.84 4.02 18.53
C ILE A 95 -4.45 3.63 17.17
N MET A 96 -4.97 4.61 16.43
CA MET A 96 -5.56 4.37 15.11
C MET A 96 -4.56 3.77 14.13
N SER A 97 -3.34 4.32 14.10
CA SER A 97 -2.29 3.85 13.20
C SER A 97 -1.85 2.42 13.55
N MET A 98 -1.60 2.14 14.83
CA MET A 98 -1.23 0.78 15.28
C MET A 98 -2.35 -0.24 15.04
N ARG A 99 -3.61 0.16 15.24
CA ARG A 99 -4.77 -0.67 14.90
C ARG A 99 -4.82 -0.99 13.41
N ASN A 100 -4.60 0.00 12.55
CA ASN A 100 -4.60 -0.20 11.11
C ASN A 100 -3.43 -1.08 10.66
N ALA A 101 -2.26 -0.94 11.27
CA ALA A 101 -1.12 -1.84 11.05
C ALA A 101 -1.49 -3.28 11.42
N HIS A 102 -2.14 -3.51 12.56
CA HIS A 102 -2.61 -4.84 12.96
C HIS A 102 -3.54 -5.45 11.90
N PHE A 103 -4.53 -4.70 11.39
CA PHE A 103 -5.42 -5.21 10.35
C PHE A 103 -4.69 -5.48 9.03
N ALA A 104 -3.78 -4.60 8.61
CA ALA A 104 -2.97 -4.82 7.42
C ALA A 104 -2.11 -6.08 7.55
N LYS A 105 -1.50 -6.33 8.72
CA LYS A 105 -0.78 -7.57 9.02
C LYS A 105 -1.68 -8.79 8.88
N GLN A 106 -2.89 -8.73 9.46
CA GLN A 106 -3.85 -9.84 9.37
C GLN A 106 -4.24 -10.15 7.92
N THR A 107 -4.48 -9.12 7.09
CA THR A 107 -4.71 -9.29 5.64
C THR A 107 -3.50 -9.95 4.96
N LEU A 108 -2.28 -9.51 5.26
CA LEU A 108 -1.06 -10.09 4.68
C LEU A 108 -0.91 -11.58 5.04
N LEU A 109 -1.23 -11.98 6.27
CA LEU A 109 -1.14 -13.37 6.71
C LEU A 109 -2.29 -14.24 6.16
N LYS A 110 -3.52 -13.72 6.15
CA LYS A 110 -4.72 -14.51 5.81
C LYS A 110 -5.07 -14.52 4.34
N GLU A 111 -5.00 -13.37 3.68
CA GLU A 111 -5.40 -13.23 2.27
C GLU A 111 -4.23 -13.42 1.31
N PHE A 112 -3.02 -13.05 1.72
CA PHE A 112 -1.82 -13.18 0.90
C PHE A 112 -0.88 -14.30 1.37
N GLU A 113 -1.30 -15.09 2.37
CA GLU A 113 -0.62 -16.29 2.86
C GLU A 113 0.87 -16.06 3.22
N LEU A 114 1.23 -14.83 3.61
CA LEU A 114 2.58 -14.53 4.07
C LEU A 114 2.83 -15.21 5.43
N THR A 115 4.08 -15.57 5.66
CA THR A 115 4.51 -16.09 6.96
C THR A 115 4.92 -14.94 7.89
N GLU A 116 4.92 -15.19 9.20
CA GLU A 116 5.48 -14.23 10.17
C GLU A 116 6.94 -13.87 9.86
N LYS A 117 7.71 -14.80 9.28
CA LYS A 117 9.09 -14.55 8.85
C LYS A 117 9.18 -13.53 7.71
N ASP A 118 8.21 -13.55 6.80
CA ASP A 118 8.13 -12.58 5.70
C ASP A 118 7.77 -11.18 6.23
N ILE A 119 6.89 -11.11 7.23
CA ILE A 119 6.56 -9.85 7.92
C ILE A 119 7.78 -9.28 8.64
N LEU A 120 8.52 -10.11 9.37
CA LEU A 120 9.76 -9.68 10.04
C LEU A 120 10.81 -9.20 9.04
N THR A 121 10.89 -9.84 7.87
CA THR A 121 11.78 -9.41 6.80
C THR A 121 11.35 -8.06 6.23
N LEU A 122 10.05 -7.85 6.03
CA LEU A 122 9.49 -6.57 5.57
C LEU A 122 9.77 -5.43 6.55
N GLU A 123 9.62 -5.67 7.85
CA GLU A 123 9.97 -4.70 8.89
C GLU A 123 11.47 -4.40 8.93
N LYS A 124 12.31 -5.45 8.84
CA LYS A 124 13.76 -5.30 8.78
C LYS A 124 14.18 -4.47 7.56
N ASP A 125 13.64 -4.79 6.38
CA ASP A 125 13.93 -4.06 5.15
C ASP A 125 13.57 -2.58 5.30
N TYR A 126 12.47 -2.26 5.98
CA TYR A 126 12.13 -0.88 6.33
C TYR A 126 13.15 -0.22 7.28
N TYR A 127 13.56 -0.86 8.38
CA TYR A 127 14.57 -0.28 9.29
C TYR A 127 15.95 -0.13 8.64
N ASP A 128 16.29 -1.04 7.73
CA ASP A 128 17.52 -1.00 6.94
C ASP A 128 17.46 0.11 5.87
N GLY A 129 16.37 0.87 5.78
CA GLY A 129 16.19 1.95 4.81
C GLY A 129 16.00 1.47 3.38
N LYS A 130 15.70 0.17 3.18
CA LYS A 130 15.40 -0.34 1.84
C LYS A 130 14.08 0.27 1.39
N ILE A 131 14.15 0.84 0.20
CA ILE A 131 13.01 1.51 -0.39
C ILE A 131 11.97 0.46 -0.77
N ILE A 132 10.87 0.38 0.01
CA ILE A 132 9.66 -0.33 -0.38
C ILE A 132 8.91 0.57 -1.36
N ARG A 133 9.45 0.75 -2.56
CA ARG A 133 8.72 1.33 -3.69
C ARG A 133 8.16 0.20 -4.51
N GLU A 134 6.98 0.44 -5.08
CA GLU A 134 6.59 -0.29 -6.29
C GLU A 134 7.76 -0.19 -7.26
N ALA A 135 8.25 -1.34 -7.77
CA ALA A 135 9.19 -1.29 -8.89
C ALA A 135 8.49 -0.46 -9.97
N TYR A 136 9.01 0.75 -10.23
CA TYR A 136 8.47 1.61 -11.28
C TYR A 136 8.67 0.85 -12.59
N ASN A 137 7.62 0.15 -13.02
CA ASN A 137 7.67 -0.62 -14.24
C ASN A 137 7.64 0.39 -15.39
N GLU A 138 8.80 0.67 -15.99
CA GLU A 138 8.89 1.57 -17.13
C GLU A 138 8.04 1.10 -18.31
N ASN A 139 7.66 -0.19 -18.38
CA ASN A 139 6.72 -0.69 -19.39
C ASN A 139 5.28 -0.22 -19.16
N TYR A 140 5.00 0.39 -18.00
CA TYR A 140 3.74 1.10 -17.70
C TYR A 140 3.82 2.59 -18.06
N LYS A 141 4.86 3.03 -18.81
CA LYS A 141 4.87 4.33 -19.48
C LYS A 141 3.74 4.37 -20.50
N LYS A 142 2.71 5.17 -20.18
CA LYS A 142 1.96 6.05 -21.11
C LYS A 142 1.94 5.56 -22.58
N GLY A 143 1.18 4.50 -22.85
CA GLY A 143 0.94 4.00 -24.20
C GLY A 143 -0.19 2.97 -24.27
N ASN A 144 -0.27 2.04 -23.32
CA ASN A 144 -1.17 0.88 -23.44
C ASN A 144 -2.53 1.00 -22.73
N LYS A 145 -2.90 2.18 -22.18
CA LYS A 145 -4.26 2.40 -21.67
C LYS A 145 -5.28 2.73 -22.77
N ALA A 146 -4.83 3.04 -23.99
CA ALA A 146 -5.69 3.45 -25.10
C ALA A 146 -5.97 2.34 -26.14
N GLU A 147 -5.26 1.21 -26.13
CA GLU A 147 -5.49 0.16 -27.14
C GLU A 147 -6.82 -0.57 -26.96
N PHE A 148 -7.31 -0.71 -25.72
CA PHE A 148 -8.64 -1.30 -25.46
C PHE A 148 -9.80 -0.41 -25.94
N VAL A 149 -9.57 0.90 -26.07
CA VAL A 149 -10.58 1.85 -26.57
C VAL A 149 -10.50 2.01 -28.09
N ASN A 150 -9.34 1.72 -28.70
CA ASN A 150 -9.17 1.80 -30.15
C ASN A 150 -9.50 0.51 -30.90
N SER A 151 -9.50 -0.68 -30.26
CA SER A 151 -9.87 -1.94 -30.93
C SER A 151 -11.39 -2.11 -31.15
N SER A 152 -12.20 -1.11 -30.81
CA SER A 152 -13.65 -1.08 -31.02
C SER A 152 -14.06 -0.06 -32.11
N ARG A 153 -13.09 0.45 -32.87
CA ARG A 153 -13.30 1.24 -34.08
C ARG A 153 -12.44 0.65 -35.20
N ASP A 154 -12.88 -0.47 -35.76
CA ASP A 154 -12.69 -0.87 -37.15
C ASP A 154 -13.73 -1.95 -37.50
#